data_AF-A0A3B9UY45-F1
#
_entry.id   AF-A0A3B9UY45-F1
#
_cell.length_a   1.000
_cell.length_b   1.000
_cell.length_c   1.000
_cell.angle_alpha   90.00
_cell.angle_beta   90.00
_cell.angle_gamma   90.00
#
_symmetry.space_group_name_H-M   'P 1'
#
loop_
_entity.id
_entity.type
_entity.pdbx_description
1 polymer ?
#
loop_
_entity_poly.entity_id
_entity_poly.type
_entity_poly.pdbx_seq_one_letter_code
_entity_poly.pdbx_strand_id
1 'polypeptide(L)' 'MHPTVDKVTQRIIERSRPTRQDYLNRMNALKAQSPHRSSLSCGNLAHGFAACNQGDKDTLKFMNKANVAMVTAYN' A
#
# COMPACT_ATOMS: atom_id res chain seq x y z
N MET A 1 21.49 -16.28 3.37
CA MET A 1 21.35 -15.08 2.51
C MET A 1 22.71 -14.78 1.90
N HIS A 2 22.80 -14.34 0.64
CA HIS A 2 24.09 -14.01 0.02
C HIS A 2 24.74 -12.81 0.75
N PRO A 3 26.06 -12.82 1.05
CA PRO A 3 26.70 -11.80 1.89
C PRO A 3 26.49 -10.35 1.42
N THR A 4 26.50 -10.13 0.11
CA THR A 4 26.22 -8.80 -0.47
C THR A 4 24.79 -8.35 -0.20
N VAL A 5 23.82 -9.26 -0.31
CA VAL A 5 22.40 -8.93 -0.10
C VAL A 5 22.20 -8.59 1.36
N ASP A 6 22.79 -9.35 2.28
CA ASP A 6 22.69 -9.08 3.72
C ASP A 6 23.28 -7.70 4.08
N LYS A 7 24.49 -7.38 3.58
CA LYS A 7 25.10 -6.05 3.76
C LYS A 7 24.22 -4.92 3.25
N VAL A 8 23.63 -5.07 2.06
CA VAL A 8 22.74 -4.05 1.49
C VAL A 8 21.47 -3.92 2.31
N THR A 9 20.87 -5.03 2.72
CA THR A 9 19.67 -5.05 3.57
C THR A 9 19.93 -4.34 4.89
N GLN A 10 21.02 -4.66 5.60
CA GLN A 10 21.35 -3.99 6.87
C GLN A 10 21.57 -2.48 6.67
N ARG A 11 22.27 -2.08 5.60
CA ARG A 11 22.47 -0.67 5.28
C ARG A 11 21.15 0.07 5.03
N ILE A 12 20.19 -0.57 4.35
CA ILE A 12 18.86 0.01 4.11
C ILE A 12 18.08 0.10 5.42
N ILE A 13 18.08 -0.95 6.24
CA ILE A 13 17.39 -0.97 7.54
C ILE A 13 17.87 0.20 8.41
N GLU A 14 19.19 0.37 8.56
CA GLU A 14 19.71 1.42 9.42
C GLU A 14 19.43 2.83 8.88
N ARG A 15 19.67 3.06 7.58
CA ARG A 15 19.40 4.37 6.96
C ARG A 15 17.91 4.73 7.01
N SER A 16 17.03 3.76 6.89
CA SER A 16 15.59 3.97 6.81
C SER A 16 14.88 3.90 8.17
N ARG A 17 15.59 3.64 9.28
CA ARG A 17 14.98 3.46 10.61
C ARG A 17 14.02 4.60 11.01
N PRO A 18 14.37 5.90 10.87
CA PRO A 18 13.47 6.99 11.26
C PRO A 18 12.22 7.09 10.37
N THR A 19 12.40 7.02 9.04
CA THR A 19 11.30 7.14 8.08
C THR A 19 10.38 5.91 8.10
N ARG A 20 10.94 4.73 8.36
CA ARG A 20 10.18 3.51 8.57
C ARG A 20 9.31 3.61 9.83
N GLN A 21 9.84 4.16 10.92
CA GLN A 21 9.06 4.36 12.13
C GLN A 21 7.92 5.35 11.92
N ASP A 22 8.17 6.49 11.25
CA ASP A 22 7.12 7.45 10.90
C ASP A 22 6.02 6.81 10.04
N TYR A 23 6.41 6.05 9.02
CA TYR A 23 5.46 5.29 8.19
C TYR A 23 4.60 4.33 9.02
N LEU A 24 5.21 3.52 9.89
CA LEU A 24 4.49 2.55 10.72
C LEU A 24 3.51 3.25 11.68
N ASN A 25 3.91 4.38 12.28
CA ASN A 25 3.04 5.19 13.13
C ASN A 25 1.81 5.69 12.37
N ARG A 26 2.01 6.21 11.15
CA ARG A 26 0.91 6.65 10.27
C ARG A 26 -0.02 5.49 9.89
N MET A 27 0.52 4.34 9.55
CA MET A 27 -0.29 3.16 9.20
C MET A 27 -1.11 2.67 10.41
N ASN A 28 -0.53 2.68 11.61
CA ASN A 28 -1.26 2.34 12.84
C ASN A 28 -2.40 3.34 13.12
N ALA A 29 -2.17 4.64 12.94
CA ALA A 29 -3.21 5.65 13.08
C ALA A 29 -4.33 5.50 12.03
N LEU A 30 -3.97 5.21 10.78
CA LEU A 30 -4.92 4.98 9.69
C LEU A 30 -5.71 3.68 9.85
N LYS A 31 -5.13 2.64 10.46
CA LYS A 31 -5.85 1.38 10.75
C LYS A 31 -7.08 1.61 11.63
N ALA A 32 -7.03 2.58 12.54
CA ALA A 32 -8.16 2.95 13.38
C ALA A 32 -9.27 3.72 12.61
N GLN A 33 -8.97 4.20 11.40
CA GLN A 33 -9.90 4.93 10.55
C GLN A 33 -10.44 4.01 9.46
N SER A 34 -11.76 4.03 9.22
CA SER A 34 -12.32 3.28 8.10
C SER A 34 -11.92 3.93 6.76
N PRO A 35 -11.72 3.13 5.69
CA PRO A 35 -11.42 3.67 4.36
C PRO A 35 -12.50 4.65 3.91
N HIS A 36 -12.14 5.91 3.70
CA HIS A 36 -13.05 6.94 3.19
C HIS A 36 -13.22 6.80 1.67
N ARG A 37 -13.79 5.68 1.20
CA ARG A 37 -14.10 5.46 -0.22
C ARG A 37 -15.49 5.94 -0.64
N SER A 38 -16.35 6.31 0.31
CA SER A 38 -17.68 6.87 0.04
C SER A 38 -17.65 8.23 -0.65
N SER A 39 -16.50 8.93 -0.67
CA SER A 39 -16.33 10.23 -1.33
C SER A 39 -15.73 10.15 -2.73
N LEU A 40 -15.37 8.96 -3.23
CA LEU A 40 -14.84 8.81 -4.59
C LEU A 40 -16.00 8.79 -5.59
N SER A 41 -15.91 9.62 -6.64
CA SER A 41 -16.90 9.60 -7.71
C SER A 41 -16.88 8.26 -8.43
N CYS A 42 -18.06 7.80 -8.89
CA CYS A 42 -18.23 6.51 -9.56
C CYS A 42 -17.28 6.31 -10.76
N GLY A 43 -16.88 7.40 -11.42
CA GLY A 43 -15.93 7.37 -12.55
C GLY A 43 -14.54 6.87 -12.16
N ASN A 44 -13.98 7.35 -11.05
CA ASN A 44 -12.65 6.94 -10.61
C ASN A 44 -12.60 5.46 -10.18
N LEU A 45 -13.69 4.96 -9.59
CA LEU A 45 -13.82 3.56 -9.20
C LEU A 45 -14.01 2.65 -10.42
N ALA A 46 -14.85 3.05 -11.39
CA ALA A 46 -15.10 2.26 -12.59
C ALA A 46 -13.82 2.05 -13.42
N HIS A 47 -13.01 3.10 -13.59
CA HIS A 47 -11.75 3.02 -14.33
C HIS A 47 -10.70 2.20 -13.57
N GLY A 48 -10.59 2.39 -12.24
CA GLY A 48 -9.63 1.65 -11.41
C GLY A 48 -9.87 0.14 -11.36
N PHE A 49 -11.10 -0.32 -11.61
CA PHE A 49 -11.45 -1.74 -11.57
C PHE A 49 -11.62 -2.37 -12.97
N ALA A 50 -11.66 -1.57 -14.04
CA ALA A 50 -11.96 -2.06 -15.38
C ALA A 50 -11.00 -3.16 -15.83
N ALA A 51 -9.70 -2.99 -15.54
CA ALA A 51 -8.62 -3.91 -15.88
C ALA A 51 -8.48 -5.12 -14.93
N CYS A 52 -9.26 -5.19 -13.86
CA CYS A 52 -9.19 -6.26 -12.87
C CYS A 52 -9.98 -7.50 -13.33
N ASN A 53 -9.51 -8.68 -12.91
CA ASN A 53 -10.22 -9.94 -13.08
C ASN A 53 -11.49 -9.98 -12.23
N GLN A 54 -12.42 -10.90 -12.52
CA GLN A 54 -13.74 -10.92 -11.88
C GLN A 54 -13.66 -11.00 -10.34
N GLY A 55 -12.80 -11.86 -9.78
CA GLY A 55 -12.62 -11.98 -8.33
C GLY A 55 -12.05 -10.72 -7.66
N ASP A 56 -11.17 -10.00 -8.36
CA ASP A 56 -10.60 -8.73 -7.89
C ASP A 56 -11.67 -7.63 -7.91
N LYS A 57 -12.50 -7.58 -8.97
CA LYS A 57 -13.64 -6.65 -9.07
C LYS A 57 -14.60 -6.82 -7.90
N ASP A 58 -14.93 -8.06 -7.56
CA ASP A 58 -15.87 -8.32 -6.46
C ASP A 58 -15.27 -7.92 -5.12
N THR A 59 -13.98 -8.17 -4.89
CA THR A 59 -13.26 -7.71 -3.70
C THR A 59 -13.19 -6.18 -3.59
N LEU A 60 -12.98 -5.50 -4.72
CA LEU A 60 -12.82 -4.04 -4.78
C LEU A 60 -14.16 -3.29 -4.64
N LYS A 61 -15.27 -3.89 -5.07
CA LYS A 61 -16.64 -3.36 -4.88
C LYS A 61 -17.04 -3.26 -3.41
N PHE A 62 -16.58 -4.17 -2.55
CA PHE A 62 -17.08 -4.25 -1.18
C PHE A 62 -16.63 -3.12 -0.23
N MET A 63 -15.83 -2.15 -0.68
CA MET A 63 -15.48 -0.87 0.00
C MET A 63 -14.98 -0.97 1.47
N ASN A 64 -14.81 -2.18 1.99
CA ASN A 64 -14.52 -2.50 3.39
C ASN A 64 -13.09 -3.06 3.56
N LYS A 65 -12.30 -3.11 2.49
CA LYS A 65 -10.90 -3.53 2.53
C LYS A 65 -9.94 -2.36 2.33
N ALA A 66 -8.92 -2.33 3.17
CA ALA A 66 -7.78 -1.43 2.98
C ALA A 66 -6.96 -1.88 1.76
N ASN A 67 -6.55 -0.91 0.94
CA ASN A 67 -5.69 -1.14 -0.21
C ASN A 67 -4.43 -0.29 -0.02
N VAL A 68 -3.25 -0.91 -0.10
CA VAL A 68 -1.95 -0.23 0.10
C VAL A 68 -1.21 -0.21 -1.22
N ALA A 69 -0.94 0.98 -1.74
CA ALA A 69 -0.10 1.15 -2.92
C ALA A 69 1.38 1.09 -2.51
N MET A 70 2.18 0.33 -3.26
CA MET A 70 3.64 0.37 -3.18
C MET A 70 4.16 1.13 -4.40
N VAL A 71 4.79 2.28 -4.17
CA VAL A 71 5.46 3.05 -5.22
C VAL A 71 6.94 2.70 -5.17
N THR A 72 7.45 2.12 -6.24
CA THR A 72 8.87 1.77 -6.39
C THR A 72 9.50 2.65 -7.46
N ALA A 73 10.69 3.20 -7.20
CA ALA A 73 11.46 3.99 -8.18
C ALA A 73 12.43 3.11 -8.98
N TYR A 74 11.95 1.98 -9.50
CA TYR A 74 12.72 1.17 -10.44
C TYR A 74 12.45 1.72 -11.84
N ASN A 75 13.44 2.39 -12.42
CA ASN A 75 13.56 2.63 -13.86
C ASN A 75 14.60 1.68 -14.43
#